data_AF-K9EMM3-F1
#
_entry.id   AF-K9EMM3-F1
#
_cell.length_a   1.000
_cell.length_b   1.000
_cell.length_c   1.000
_cell.angle_alpha   90.00
_cell.angle_beta   90.00
_cell.angle_gamma   90.00
#
_symmetry.space_group_name_H-M   'P 1'
#
loop_
_entity.id
_entity.type
_entity.pdbx_description
1 polymer ?
#
loop_
_entity_poly.entity_id
_entity_poly.type
_entity_poly.pdbx_seq_one_letter_code
_entity_poly.pdbx_strand_id
1 'polypeptide(L)'
;MNKYISLSLEELSKEATAYFMRHRMNGGASEFDSSINDISRAIIHAFHLEHGKCFLGKVNLYDKERENITEYQFTVYSGQLVYNFEYAFVIPRPDEELLRLIIEHNLPKETFNSQDTWNRVKQIFTRIEQIGGVSLTWS
;
A
#
# COMPACT_ATOMS: atom_id res chain seq x y z
N MET A 1 -22.13 -6.22 -5.46
CA MET A 1 -21.65 -5.70 -4.15
C MET A 1 -20.38 -6.46 -3.83
N ASN A 2 -19.27 -5.78 -3.53
CA ASN A 2 -17.99 -6.42 -3.23
C ASN A 2 -18.16 -7.30 -1.98
N LYS A 3 -18.02 -8.63 -2.12
CA LYS A 3 -18.27 -9.60 -1.03
C LYS A 3 -17.30 -9.43 0.16
N TYR A 4 -16.18 -8.75 -0.04
CA TYR A 4 -15.15 -8.53 0.96
C TYR A 4 -15.45 -7.34 1.89
N ILE A 5 -16.38 -6.45 1.51
CA ILE A 5 -16.63 -5.18 2.23
C ILE A 5 -17.10 -5.36 3.67
N SER A 6 -17.73 -6.49 3.99
CA SER A 6 -18.25 -6.80 5.33
C SER A 6 -17.27 -7.57 6.21
N LEU A 7 -16.08 -7.91 5.69
CA LEU A 7 -15.08 -8.68 6.42
C LEU A 7 -14.23 -7.77 7.31
N SER A 8 -13.80 -8.31 8.44
CA SER A 8 -12.81 -7.70 9.33
C SER A 8 -11.41 -7.67 8.68
N LEU A 9 -10.50 -6.84 9.20
CA LEU A 9 -9.11 -6.82 8.75
C LEU A 9 -8.41 -8.18 8.87
N GLU A 10 -8.72 -8.96 9.91
CA GLU A 10 -8.16 -10.30 10.09
C GLU A 10 -8.66 -11.27 9.00
N GLU A 11 -9.95 -11.24 8.69
CA GLU A 11 -10.54 -12.06 7.62
C GLU A 11 -10.00 -11.67 6.25
N LEU A 12 -9.84 -10.37 6.00
CA LEU A 12 -9.25 -9.86 4.76
C LEU A 12 -7.79 -10.27 4.60
N SER A 13 -7.01 -10.28 5.68
CA SER A 13 -5.64 -10.80 5.68
C SER A 13 -5.59 -12.29 5.33
N LYS A 14 -6.53 -13.09 5.84
CA LYS A 14 -6.68 -14.51 5.48
C LYS A 14 -7.06 -14.68 4.01
N GLU A 15 -7.98 -13.88 3.49
CA GLU A 15 -8.38 -13.89 2.07
C GLU A 15 -7.22 -13.51 1.14
N ALA A 16 -6.44 -12.48 1.50
CA ALA A 16 -5.24 -12.09 0.76
C ALA A 16 -4.21 -13.24 0.74
N THR A 17 -3.95 -13.85 1.90
CA THR A 17 -3.06 -15.03 1.99
C THR A 17 -3.57 -16.19 1.14
N ALA A 18 -4.88 -16.47 1.19
CA ALA A 18 -5.50 -17.52 0.40
C ALA A 18 -5.37 -17.25 -1.11
N TYR A 19 -5.51 -15.99 -1.55
CA TYR A 19 -5.26 -15.60 -2.93
C TYR A 19 -3.84 -15.98 -3.38
N PHE A 20 -2.82 -15.56 -2.62
CA PHE A 20 -1.42 -15.89 -2.95
C PHE A 20 -1.17 -17.39 -2.98
N MET A 21 -1.76 -18.14 -2.05
CA MET A 21 -1.61 -19.60 -2.00
C MET A 21 -2.25 -20.29 -3.20
N ARG A 22 -3.39 -19.80 -3.70
CA ARG A 22 -4.03 -20.30 -4.93
C ARG A 22 -3.17 -20.01 -6.17
N HIS A 23 -2.56 -18.84 -6.23
CA HIS A 23 -1.78 -18.37 -7.39
C HIS A 23 -0.27 -18.56 -7.28
N ARG A 24 0.21 -19.29 -6.25
CA ARG A 24 1.65 -19.48 -5.99
C ARG A 24 2.42 -20.05 -7.17
N MET A 25 1.78 -20.88 -8.00
CA MET A 25 2.39 -21.48 -9.20
C MET A 25 2.53 -20.50 -10.35
N ASN A 26 1.82 -19.36 -10.30
CA ASN A 26 1.81 -18.30 -11.30
C ASN A 26 2.61 -17.07 -10.82
N GLY A 27 3.56 -17.25 -9.90
CA GLY A 27 4.32 -16.13 -9.32
C GLY A 27 3.55 -15.32 -8.27
N GLY A 28 2.41 -15.82 -7.79
CA GLY A 28 1.67 -15.23 -6.67
C GLY A 28 0.52 -14.30 -7.06
N ALA A 29 0.30 -14.03 -8.35
CA ALA A 29 -0.82 -13.21 -8.81
C ALA A 29 -1.34 -13.69 -10.18
N SER A 30 -2.53 -13.22 -10.55
CA SER A 30 -3.15 -13.51 -11.85
C SER A 30 -3.98 -12.32 -12.31
N GLU A 31 -3.70 -11.81 -13.52
CA GLU A 31 -4.50 -10.75 -14.16
C GLU A 31 -5.95 -11.17 -14.44
N PHE A 32 -6.23 -12.48 -14.43
CA PHE A 32 -7.58 -13.04 -14.61
C PHE A 32 -8.35 -13.22 -13.30
N ASP A 33 -7.70 -13.02 -12.14
CA ASP A 33 -8.35 -13.03 -10.83
C ASP A 33 -8.19 -11.67 -10.15
N SER A 34 -9.21 -10.83 -10.31
CA SER A 34 -9.24 -9.48 -9.74
C SER A 34 -9.55 -9.43 -8.24
N SER A 35 -9.71 -10.58 -7.56
CA SER A 35 -10.13 -10.59 -6.17
C SER A 35 -9.15 -9.90 -5.24
N ILE A 36 -7.84 -9.92 -5.53
CA ILE A 36 -6.86 -9.21 -4.70
C ILE A 36 -7.04 -7.69 -4.73
N ASN A 37 -7.50 -7.13 -5.85
CA ASN A 37 -7.83 -5.72 -5.97
C ASN A 37 -9.05 -5.35 -5.11
N ASP A 38 -10.06 -6.23 -5.11
CA ASP A 38 -11.26 -6.05 -4.30
C ASP A 38 -10.99 -6.25 -2.81
N ILE A 39 -10.09 -7.17 -2.45
CA ILE A 39 -9.58 -7.36 -1.09
C ILE A 39 -8.82 -6.11 -0.63
N SER A 40 -7.92 -5.55 -1.44
CA SER A 40 -7.19 -4.33 -1.08
C SER A 40 -8.11 -3.13 -0.86
N ARG A 41 -9.14 -2.95 -1.69
CA ARG A 41 -10.17 -1.92 -1.44
C ARG A 41 -10.94 -2.18 -0.15
N ALA A 42 -11.29 -3.44 0.12
CA ALA A 42 -11.98 -3.80 1.36
C ALA A 42 -11.09 -3.59 2.59
N ILE A 43 -9.78 -3.83 2.50
CA ILE A 43 -8.81 -3.51 3.55
C ILE A 43 -8.85 -2.02 3.87
N ILE A 44 -8.76 -1.16 2.86
CA ILE A 44 -8.84 0.30 3.07
C ILE A 44 -10.15 0.69 3.78
N HIS A 45 -11.27 0.14 3.31
CA HIS A 45 -12.59 0.43 3.88
C HIS A 45 -12.72 -0.05 5.34
N ALA A 46 -12.37 -1.30 5.62
CA ALA A 46 -12.40 -1.86 6.98
C ALA A 46 -11.46 -1.10 7.92
N PHE A 47 -10.26 -0.76 7.45
CA PHE A 47 -9.27 0.01 8.20
C PHE A 47 -9.81 1.41 8.54
N HIS A 48 -10.53 2.05 7.62
CA HIS A 48 -11.20 3.32 7.87
C HIS A 48 -12.30 3.22 8.92
N LEU A 49 -13.13 2.17 8.87
CA LEU A 49 -14.20 1.96 9.86
C LEU A 49 -13.63 1.70 11.26
N GLU A 50 -12.53 0.96 11.38
CA GLU A 50 -11.89 0.66 12.65
C GLU A 50 -11.23 1.88 13.30
N HIS A 51 -10.53 2.70 12.51
CA HIS A 51 -9.77 3.84 13.02
C HIS A 51 -10.51 5.19 12.93
N GLY A 52 -11.66 5.24 12.24
CA GLY A 52 -12.44 6.45 11.96
C GLY A 52 -11.80 7.40 10.93
N LYS A 53 -10.47 7.41 10.83
CA LYS A 53 -9.69 8.13 9.82
C LYS A 53 -8.48 7.29 9.44
N CYS A 54 -8.12 7.30 8.16
CA CYS A 54 -6.89 6.67 7.70
C CYS A 54 -6.30 7.43 6.51
N PHE A 55 -5.05 7.11 6.20
CA PHE A 55 -4.26 7.80 5.19
C PHE A 55 -3.65 6.77 4.24
N LEU A 56 -3.69 7.08 2.96
CA LEU A 56 -3.19 6.25 1.87
C LEU A 56 -1.87 6.82 1.36
N GLY A 57 -0.93 5.94 1.04
CA GLY A 57 0.38 6.35 0.54
C GLY A 57 0.91 5.45 -0.56
N LYS A 58 1.80 6.02 -1.36
CA LYS A 58 2.61 5.36 -2.39
C LYS A 58 4.03 5.16 -1.86
N VAL A 59 4.70 4.11 -2.33
CA VAL A 59 6.12 3.88 -2.07
C VAL A 59 6.98 4.42 -3.21
N ASN A 60 6.56 4.19 -4.46
CA ASN A 60 7.22 4.72 -5.65
C ASN A 60 6.42 5.90 -6.20
N LEU A 61 7.08 7.02 -6.42
CA LEU A 61 6.52 8.24 -6.99
C LEU A 61 6.96 8.38 -8.44
N TYR A 62 6.05 8.81 -9.31
CA TYR A 62 6.27 8.93 -10.76
C TYR A 62 5.89 10.33 -11.25
N ASP A 63 6.43 10.71 -12.41
CA ASP A 63 6.12 11.94 -13.13
C ASP A 63 6.07 13.17 -12.20
N LYS A 64 4.95 13.89 -12.20
CA LYS A 64 4.73 15.11 -11.42
C LYS A 64 4.91 14.93 -9.91
N GLU A 65 4.65 13.74 -9.37
CA GLU A 65 4.85 13.46 -7.94
C GLU A 65 6.33 13.41 -7.60
N ARG A 66 7.15 12.91 -8.53
CA ARG A 66 8.60 12.89 -8.37
C ARG A 66 9.22 14.26 -8.65
N GLU A 67 8.67 15.02 -9.60
CA GLU A 67 9.10 16.40 -9.88
C GLU A 67 8.85 17.33 -8.67
N ASN A 68 7.73 17.13 -7.97
CA ASN A 68 7.34 17.91 -6.79
C ASN A 68 7.48 17.09 -5.49
N ILE A 69 8.53 16.29 -5.38
CA ILE A 69 8.70 15.31 -4.29
C ILE A 69 8.60 15.92 -2.88
N THR A 70 9.00 17.18 -2.71
CA THR A 70 8.92 17.90 -1.43
C THR A 70 7.50 18.26 -1.01
N GLU A 71 6.55 18.23 -1.94
CA GLU A 71 5.13 18.49 -1.71
C GLU A 71 4.32 17.20 -1.50
N TYR A 72 4.95 16.03 -1.62
CA TYR A 72 4.27 14.76 -1.42
C TYR A 72 3.70 14.65 0.00
N GLN A 73 2.45 14.21 0.09
CA GLN A 73 1.71 14.01 1.34
C GLN A 73 0.84 12.76 1.24
N PHE A 74 0.52 12.14 2.38
CA PHE A 74 -0.44 11.05 2.39
C PHE A 74 -1.85 11.56 2.05
N THR A 75 -2.60 10.76 1.30
CA THR A 75 -3.99 11.09 0.94
C THR A 75 -4.94 10.65 2.04
N VAL A 76 -5.80 11.53 2.53
CA VAL A 76 -6.88 11.14 3.47
C VAL A 76 -7.88 10.24 2.74
N TYR A 77 -8.23 9.11 3.34
CA TYR A 77 -9.36 8.32 2.86
C TYR A 77 -10.66 8.81 3.48
N SER A 78 -11.59 9.14 2.60
CA SER A 78 -12.93 9.69 2.90
C SER A 78 -14.05 8.90 2.21
N GLY A 79 -13.75 7.68 1.76
CA GLY A 79 -14.67 6.86 0.97
C GLY A 79 -14.57 7.07 -0.54
N GLN A 80 -13.57 7.81 -1.03
CA GLN A 80 -13.35 7.99 -2.47
C GLN A 80 -13.05 6.65 -3.17
N LEU A 81 -13.29 6.61 -4.48
CA LEU A 81 -12.88 5.49 -5.33
C LEU A 81 -11.34 5.37 -5.34
N VAL A 82 -10.85 4.14 -5.25
CA VAL A 82 -9.42 3.80 -5.34
C VAL A 82 -9.19 2.91 -6.54
N TYR A 83 -8.32 3.33 -7.45
CA TYR A 83 -7.94 2.57 -8.64
C TYR A 83 -6.86 1.53 -8.31
N ASN A 84 -6.73 0.53 -9.18
CA ASN A 84 -5.66 -0.47 -9.03
C ASN A 84 -4.30 0.23 -9.07
N PHE A 85 -3.37 -0.23 -8.24
CA PHE A 85 -2.00 0.30 -8.14
C PHE A 85 -1.88 1.77 -7.68
N GLU A 86 -2.99 2.42 -7.30
CA GLU A 86 -2.96 3.83 -6.93
C GLU A 86 -2.25 4.06 -5.58
N TYR A 87 -2.41 3.16 -4.62
CA TYR A 87 -1.78 3.27 -3.31
C TYR A 87 -1.14 1.94 -2.90
N ALA A 88 -0.01 2.02 -2.20
CA ALA A 88 0.75 0.87 -1.75
C ALA A 88 0.42 0.43 -0.32
N PHE A 89 -0.13 1.33 0.51
CA PHE A 89 -0.45 1.05 1.91
C PHE A 89 -1.53 1.98 2.47
N VAL A 90 -2.07 1.60 3.63
CA VAL A 90 -2.94 2.40 4.49
C VAL A 90 -2.37 2.49 5.91
N ILE A 91 -2.43 3.66 6.54
CA ILE A 91 -1.94 3.92 7.90
C ILE A 91 -2.99 4.68 8.74
N PRO A 92 -2.99 4.55 10.08
CA PRO A 92 -4.03 5.13 10.94
C PRO A 92 -3.81 6.63 11.19
N ARG A 93 -2.57 7.11 11.08
CA ARG A 93 -2.20 8.53 11.26
C ARG A 93 -0.99 8.87 10.39
N PRO A 94 -0.79 10.14 10.01
CA PRO A 94 0.41 10.56 9.31
C PRO A 94 1.64 10.28 10.18
N ASP A 95 2.71 9.85 9.53
CA ASP A 95 3.99 9.57 10.17
C ASP A 95 5.11 10.28 9.41
N GLU A 96 5.78 11.22 10.08
CA GLU A 96 6.83 12.06 9.48
C GLU A 96 8.04 11.24 9.03
N GLU A 97 8.38 10.19 9.80
CA GLU A 97 9.51 9.32 9.47
C GLU A 97 9.22 8.48 8.22
N LEU A 98 8.02 7.90 8.11
CA LEU A 98 7.60 7.20 6.89
C LEU A 98 7.61 8.14 5.68
N LEU A 99 7.13 9.38 5.85
CA LEU A 99 7.13 10.38 4.78
C LEU A 99 8.57 10.68 4.32
N ARG A 100 9.49 10.92 5.28
CA ARG A 100 10.92 11.14 5.02
C ARG A 100 11.54 9.97 4.26
N LEU A 101 11.30 8.73 4.70
CA LEU A 101 11.82 7.52 4.05
C LEU A 101 11.34 7.39 2.60
N ILE A 102 10.06 7.70 2.32
CA ILE A 102 9.50 7.66 0.96
C ILE A 102 10.12 8.76 0.08
N ILE A 103 10.25 9.98 0.61
CA ILE A 103 10.91 11.09 -0.12
C ILE A 103 12.35 10.69 -0.45
N GLU A 104 13.14 10.25 0.53
CA GLU A 104 14.54 9.86 0.32
C GLU A 104 14.71 8.69 -0.66
N HIS A 105 13.77 7.75 -0.66
CA HIS A 105 13.78 6.63 -1.61
C HIS A 105 13.57 7.08 -3.07
N ASN A 106 12.76 8.12 -3.29
CA ASN A 106 12.40 8.60 -4.62
C ASN A 106 13.26 9.77 -5.14
N LEU A 107 14.20 10.29 -4.33
CA LEU A 107 15.15 11.30 -4.79
C LEU A 107 16.01 10.77 -5.96
N PRO A 108 16.36 11.63 -6.93
CA PRO A 108 17.26 11.25 -8.01
C PRO A 108 18.58 10.67 -7.47
N LYS A 109 19.00 9.54 -8.04
CA LYS A 109 20.27 8.88 -7.70
C LYS A 109 21.19 8.92 -8.92
N GLU A 110 22.45 9.27 -8.71
CA GLU A 110 23.46 9.27 -9.78
C GLU A 110 23.73 7.85 -10.29
N THR A 111 23.68 6.85 -9.41
CA THR A 111 23.92 5.45 -9.74
C THR A 111 22.86 4.55 -9.12
N PHE A 112 22.44 3.54 -9.88
CA PHE A 112 21.54 2.51 -9.38
C PHE A 112 22.32 1.48 -8.54
N ASN A 113 21.92 1.31 -7.29
CA ASN A 113 22.42 0.26 -6.40
C ASN A 113 21.23 -0.56 -5.89
N SER A 114 21.16 -1.83 -6.28
CA SER A 114 20.05 -2.73 -5.94
C SER A 114 19.97 -3.03 -4.44
N GLN A 115 21.11 -3.17 -3.77
CA GLN A 115 21.16 -3.47 -2.34
C GLN A 115 20.71 -2.29 -1.48
N ASP A 116 21.18 -1.07 -1.79
CA ASP A 116 20.71 0.16 -1.13
C ASP A 116 19.20 0.35 -1.36
N THR A 117 18.75 0.18 -2.60
CA THR A 117 17.33 0.31 -2.95
C THR A 117 16.47 -0.69 -2.19
N TRP A 118 16.90 -1.96 -2.10
CA TRP A 118 16.21 -2.98 -1.32
C TRP A 118 16.17 -2.62 0.18
N ASN A 119 17.28 -2.16 0.75
CA ASN A 119 17.33 -1.78 2.16
C ASN A 119 16.37 -0.63 2.49
N ARG A 120 16.27 0.37 1.62
CA ARG A 120 15.32 1.49 1.77
C ARG A 120 13.87 1.04 1.68
N VAL A 121 13.54 0.21 0.68
CA VAL A 121 12.20 -0.36 0.54
C VAL A 121 11.83 -1.17 1.78
N LYS A 122 12.77 -1.99 2.29
CA LYS A 122 12.57 -2.74 3.53
C LYS A 122 12.29 -1.82 4.72
N GLN A 123 13.06 -0.73 4.88
CA GLN A 123 12.84 0.25 5.95
C GLN A 123 11.44 0.88 5.88
N ILE A 124 10.97 1.23 4.67
CA ILE A 124 9.62 1.77 4.46
C ILE A 124 8.55 0.77 4.93
N PHE A 125 8.61 -0.48 4.45
CA PHE A 125 7.62 -1.50 4.84
C PHE A 125 7.69 -1.88 6.32
N THR A 126 8.89 -1.95 6.89
CA THR A 126 9.05 -2.14 8.35
C THR A 126 8.43 -0.97 9.12
N ARG A 127 8.60 0.27 8.66
CA ARG A 127 7.99 1.43 9.34
C ARG A 127 6.47 1.40 9.25
N ILE A 128 5.91 1.04 8.09
CA ILE A 128 4.47 0.85 7.90
C ILE A 128 3.93 -0.14 8.94
N GLU A 129 4.56 -1.31 9.09
CA GLU A 129 4.16 -2.32 10.06
C GLU A 129 4.25 -1.80 11.52
N GLN A 130 5.35 -1.13 11.87
CA GLN A 130 5.58 -0.58 13.22
C GLN A 130 4.52 0.44 13.66
N ILE A 131 3.94 1.19 12.72
CA ILE A 131 2.90 2.18 13.01
C ILE A 131 1.48 1.62 12.86
N GLY A 132 1.34 0.30 12.70
CA GLY A 132 0.06 -0.39 12.54
C GLY A 132 -0.57 -0.22 11.17
N GLY A 133 0.22 0.12 10.14
CA GLY A 133 -0.25 0.20 8.78
C GLY A 133 -0.34 -1.16 8.09
N VAL A 134 -1.10 -1.20 7.00
CA VAL A 134 -1.31 -2.41 6.19
C VAL A 134 -0.83 -2.15 4.76
N SER A 135 -0.04 -3.07 4.23
CA SER A 135 0.39 -3.05 2.83
C SER A 135 -0.73 -3.55 1.92
N LEU A 136 -0.89 -2.92 0.76
CA LEU A 136 -1.90 -3.24 -0.24
C LEU A 136 -1.26 -4.00 -1.40
N THR A 137 -2.01 -4.97 -1.93
CA THR A 137 -1.58 -5.80 -3.07
C THR A 137 -2.53 -5.59 -4.24
N TRP A 138 -1.99 -5.51 -5.45
CA TRP A 138 -2.77 -5.32 -6.66
C TRP A 138 -2.31 -6.30 -7.74
N SER A 139 -3.21 -6.65 -8.66
CA SER A 139 -2.95 -7.46 -9.84
C SER A 139 -3.74 -6.99 -11.06
#